data_AF-Q8RNV4-F1
#
_entry.id   AF-Q8RNV4-F1
#
_cell.length_a   1.000
_cell.length_b   1.000
_cell.length_c   1.000
_cell.angle_alpha   90.00
_cell.angle_beta   90.00
_cell.angle_gamma   90.00
#
_symmetry.space_group_name_H-M   'P 1'
#
loop_
_entity.id
_entity.type
_entity.pdbx_description
1 polymer ?
#
loop_
_entity_poly.entity_id
_entity_poly.type
_entity_poly.pdbx_seq_one_letter_code
_entity_poly.pdbx_strand_id
1 'polypeptide(L)'
;GDNILKVDSFLTHQVDFSLMREIGKVFAEKFATTGITKVVTIEASGIAPAVFTAEALNVPMIFAKKAKNITMNEGILTAKGLIQIIEQAGATVQAIGIVIEKSFQDGRDLLEKAGYPVLSLAR
;
A
#
# COMPACT_ATOMS: atom_id res chain seq x y z
N GLY A 1 -20.30 12.41 10.31
CA GLY A 1 -19.61 11.12 10.52
C GLY A 1 -19.91 10.14 9.40
N ASP A 2 -20.21 10.64 8.19
CA ASP A 2 -21.05 9.91 7.23
C ASP A 2 -20.31 9.56 5.92
N ASN A 3 -19.02 9.89 5.83
CA ASN A 3 -18.17 9.62 4.65
C ASN A 3 -17.21 8.43 4.87
N ILE A 4 -17.51 7.52 5.79
CA ILE A 4 -16.71 6.30 6.00
C ILE A 4 -17.26 5.18 5.13
N LEU A 5 -16.56 4.88 4.04
CA LEU A 5 -16.82 3.68 3.25
C LEU A 5 -16.47 2.45 4.11
N LYS A 6 -17.49 1.65 4.47
CA LYS A 6 -17.30 0.39 5.18
C LYS A 6 -17.02 -0.73 4.19
N VAL A 7 -15.89 -1.42 4.37
CA VAL A 7 -15.40 -2.53 3.53
C VAL A 7 -15.09 -3.77 4.35
N ASP A 8 -15.79 -3.91 5.47
CA ASP A 8 -15.53 -4.91 6.49
C ASP A 8 -15.75 -6.35 6.01
N SER A 9 -16.62 -6.54 5.01
CA SER A 9 -16.94 -7.86 4.46
C SER A 9 -15.86 -8.45 3.55
N PHE A 10 -14.89 -7.65 3.08
CA PHE A 10 -13.90 -8.13 2.10
C PHE A 10 -12.46 -7.64 2.25
N LEU A 11 -12.18 -6.57 3.01
CA LEU A 11 -10.82 -6.01 3.13
C LEU A 11 -10.32 -5.82 4.57
N THR A 12 -11.11 -5.25 5.47
CA THR A 12 -10.62 -4.75 6.78
C THR A 12 -10.79 -5.73 7.94
N HIS A 13 -11.92 -6.44 8.02
CA HIS A 13 -12.22 -7.40 9.09
C HIS A 13 -12.32 -8.84 8.56
N GLN A 14 -13.12 -9.03 7.52
CA GLN A 14 -13.10 -10.22 6.68
C GLN A 14 -12.27 -9.93 5.43
N VAL A 15 -11.54 -10.93 4.96
CA VAL A 15 -10.75 -10.84 3.72
C VAL A 15 -11.35 -11.78 2.69
N ASP A 16 -11.78 -11.23 1.55
CA ASP A 16 -12.06 -12.03 0.36
C ASP A 16 -10.73 -12.32 -0.35
N PHE A 17 -10.18 -13.51 -0.12
CA PHE A 17 -8.89 -13.89 -0.69
C PHE A 17 -8.92 -13.97 -2.22
N SER A 18 -10.07 -14.29 -2.83
CA SER A 18 -10.19 -14.40 -4.28
C SER A 18 -10.10 -13.01 -4.90
N LEU A 19 -10.82 -12.04 -4.33
CA LEU A 19 -10.72 -10.64 -4.74
C LEU A 19 -9.29 -10.08 -4.53
N MET A 20 -8.67 -10.34 -3.39
CA MET A 20 -7.31 -9.86 -3.12
C MET A 20 -6.28 -10.47 -4.07
N ARG A 21 -6.48 -11.72 -4.51
CA ARG A 21 -5.63 -12.36 -5.51
C ARG A 21 -5.73 -11.69 -6.88
N GLU A 22 -6.94 -11.36 -7.32
CA GLU A 22 -7.13 -10.61 -8.57
C GLU A 22 -6.56 -9.19 -8.48
N ILE A 23 -6.75 -8.50 -7.34
CA ILE A 23 -6.10 -7.21 -7.07
C ILE A 23 -4.57 -7.31 -7.19
N GLY A 24 -3.98 -8.36 -6.61
CA GLY A 24 -2.54 -8.60 -6.68
C GLY A 24 -2.04 -8.76 -8.11
N LYS A 25 -2.77 -9.51 -8.95
CA LYS A 25 -2.46 -9.64 -10.39
C LYS A 25 -2.52 -8.31 -11.11
N VAL A 26 -3.57 -7.51 -10.89
CA VAL A 26 -3.70 -6.19 -11.51
C VAL A 26 -2.52 -5.28 -11.16
N PHE A 27 -2.09 -5.25 -9.89
CA PHE A 27 -0.90 -4.50 -9.51
C PHE A 27 0.37 -5.04 -10.18
N ALA A 28 0.57 -6.36 -10.19
CA ALA A 28 1.72 -6.97 -10.82
C ALA A 28 1.81 -6.66 -12.32
N GLU A 29 0.69 -6.75 -13.04
CA GLU A 29 0.60 -6.41 -14.46
C GLU A 29 0.94 -4.94 -14.71
N LYS A 30 0.41 -4.04 -13.88
CA LYS A 30 0.65 -2.59 -14.02
C LYS A 30 2.07 -2.16 -13.66
N PHE A 31 2.76 -2.93 -12.81
CA PHE A 31 4.13 -2.66 -12.37
C PHE A 31 5.18 -3.58 -13.03
N ALA A 32 4.80 -4.41 -13.99
CA ALA A 32 5.66 -5.44 -14.58
C ALA A 32 6.96 -4.88 -15.17
N THR A 33 6.93 -3.65 -15.69
CA THR A 33 8.08 -3.02 -16.36
C THR A 33 9.01 -2.26 -15.43
N THR A 34 8.74 -2.20 -14.11
CA THR A 34 9.50 -1.34 -13.19
C THR A 34 10.60 -2.08 -12.43
N GLY A 35 10.82 -3.37 -12.69
CA GLY A 35 11.87 -4.15 -12.03
C GLY A 35 11.70 -4.29 -10.51
N ILE A 36 10.46 -4.43 -10.03
CA ILE A 36 10.17 -4.62 -8.60
C ILE A 36 10.92 -5.84 -8.07
N THR A 37 11.61 -5.69 -6.93
CA THR A 37 12.33 -6.78 -6.26
C THR A 37 11.73 -7.16 -4.91
N LYS A 38 10.87 -6.31 -4.34
CA LYS A 38 10.19 -6.51 -3.05
C LYS A 38 8.87 -5.75 -3.03
N VAL A 39 7.85 -6.27 -2.36
CA VAL A 39 6.63 -5.54 -2.01
C VAL A 39 6.71 -5.11 -0.56
N VAL A 40 6.43 -3.83 -0.27
CA VAL A 40 6.44 -3.30 1.10
C VAL A 40 5.05 -2.77 1.46
N THR A 41 4.56 -3.13 2.65
CA THR A 41 3.28 -2.65 3.18
C THR A 41 3.38 -2.31 4.68
N ILE A 42 2.25 -1.95 5.27
CA ILE A 42 2.08 -1.74 6.70
C ILE A 42 0.93 -2.62 7.22
N GLU A 43 1.08 -3.13 8.44
CA GLU A 43 0.00 -3.87 9.11
C GLU A 43 -1.25 -2.98 9.40
N ALA A 44 -2.47 -3.53 9.45
CA ALA A 44 -2.82 -4.93 9.24
C ALA A 44 -3.49 -5.17 7.88
N SER A 45 -4.52 -4.38 7.51
CA SER A 45 -5.34 -4.62 6.31
C SER A 45 -4.58 -4.54 4.98
N GLY A 46 -3.44 -3.85 4.96
CA GLY A 46 -2.57 -3.79 3.78
C GLY A 46 -1.84 -5.10 3.46
N ILE A 47 -1.84 -6.08 4.38
CA ILE A 47 -1.13 -7.35 4.22
C ILE A 47 -1.75 -8.21 3.11
N ALA A 48 -3.08 -8.34 3.09
CA ALA A 48 -3.77 -9.19 2.13
C ALA A 48 -3.52 -8.79 0.66
N PRO A 49 -3.76 -7.54 0.23
CA PRO A 49 -3.44 -7.15 -1.15
C PRO A 49 -1.93 -7.20 -1.44
N ALA A 50 -1.07 -6.89 -0.45
CA ALA A 50 0.37 -6.91 -0.64
C ALA A 50 0.94 -8.32 -0.83
N VAL A 51 0.47 -9.32 -0.08
CA VAL A 51 0.97 -10.70 -0.22
C VAL A 51 0.59 -11.30 -1.57
N PHE A 52 -0.61 -11.01 -2.07
CA PHE A 52 -1.03 -11.45 -3.40
C PHE A 52 -0.33 -10.69 -4.53
N THR A 53 0.02 -9.41 -4.32
CA THR A 53 0.87 -8.67 -5.25
C THR A 53 2.28 -9.27 -5.29
N ALA A 54 2.83 -9.63 -4.13
CA ALA A 54 4.13 -10.27 -4.01
C ALA A 54 4.15 -11.68 -4.63
N GLU A 55 3.07 -12.46 -4.45
CA GLU A 55 2.83 -13.74 -5.14
C GLU A 55 2.87 -13.55 -6.66
N ALA A 56 2.08 -12.61 -7.18
CA ALA A 56 1.97 -12.38 -8.63
C ALA A 56 3.26 -11.84 -9.27
N LEU A 57 4.03 -11.02 -8.54
CA LEU A 57 5.35 -10.55 -8.96
C LEU A 57 6.48 -11.57 -8.72
N ASN A 58 6.21 -12.65 -7.97
CA ASN A 58 7.20 -13.63 -7.52
C ASN A 58 8.40 -12.98 -6.78
N VAL A 59 8.11 -12.09 -5.83
CA VAL A 59 9.10 -11.39 -5.01
C VAL A 59 8.76 -11.49 -3.52
N PRO A 60 9.75 -11.36 -2.61
CA PRO A 60 9.45 -11.33 -1.19
C PRO A 60 8.65 -10.09 -0.78
N MET A 61 7.87 -10.24 0.28
CA MET A 61 7.10 -9.18 0.91
C MET A 61 7.71 -8.77 2.26
N ILE A 62 7.66 -7.47 2.57
CA ILE A 62 8.00 -6.91 3.88
C ILE A 62 6.78 -6.13 4.39
N PHE A 63 6.41 -6.30 5.67
CA PHE A 63 5.42 -5.44 6.31
C PHE A 63 6.02 -4.71 7.51
N ALA A 64 5.77 -3.41 7.57
CA ALA A 64 6.11 -2.59 8.73
C ALA A 64 5.07 -2.78 9.84
N LYS A 65 5.56 -2.83 11.08
CA LYS A 65 4.69 -2.83 12.26
C LYS A 65 4.43 -1.41 12.74
N LYS A 66 3.21 -1.13 13.20
CA LYS A 66 2.89 0.11 13.91
C LYS A 66 3.52 0.03 15.30
N ALA A 67 4.58 0.79 15.53
CA ALA A 67 5.19 0.84 16.85
C ALA A 67 4.22 1.45 17.88
N LYS A 68 4.15 0.88 19.10
CA LYS A 68 3.61 1.58 20.29
C LYS A 68 4.71 2.47 20.88
N ASN A 69 5.11 3.54 20.20
CA ASN A 69 6.06 4.50 20.77
C ASN A 69 5.38 5.86 20.97
N ILE A 70 5.35 6.32 22.23
CA ILE A 70 4.70 7.55 22.75
C ILE A 70 5.21 8.84 22.06
N THR A 71 6.32 8.78 21.32
CA THR A 71 6.97 9.93 20.66
C THR A 71 6.72 10.05 19.17
N MET A 72 6.02 9.10 18.53
CA MET A 72 5.63 9.24 17.13
C MET A 72 4.23 9.84 17.06
N ASN A 73 4.14 11.12 16.68
CA ASN A 73 2.85 11.76 16.36
C ASN A 73 2.04 10.81 15.47
N GLU A 74 0.79 10.54 15.86
CA GLU A 74 -0.10 9.50 15.32
C GLU A 74 -0.36 9.59 13.79
N GLY A 75 0.19 10.59 13.10
CA GLY A 75 0.12 10.78 11.65
C GLY A 75 1.32 10.26 10.82
N ILE A 76 2.35 9.65 11.44
CA ILE A 76 3.60 9.29 10.71
C ILE A 76 3.51 7.99 9.90
N LEU A 77 2.62 7.05 10.22
CA LEU A 77 2.46 5.81 9.44
C LEU A 77 1.47 5.97 8.26
N THR A 78 1.74 6.97 7.43
CA THR A 78 1.16 7.15 6.09
C THR A 78 2.12 6.60 5.03
N ALA A 79 1.72 6.59 3.75
CA ALA A 79 2.59 6.20 2.65
C ALA A 79 3.98 6.88 2.71
N LYS A 80 4.05 8.15 3.16
CA LYS A 80 5.30 8.89 3.36
C LYS A 80 6.24 8.28 4.39
N GLY A 81 5.73 7.81 5.53
CA GLY A 81 6.57 7.16 6.54
C GLY A 81 7.19 5.86 6.02
N LEU A 82 6.45 5.11 5.21
CA LEU A 82 6.97 3.90 4.59
C LEU A 82 8.04 4.21 3.54
N ILE A 83 7.83 5.25 2.72
CA ILE A 83 8.81 5.74 1.75
C ILE A 83 10.12 6.09 2.45
N GLN A 84 10.07 6.85 3.55
CA GLN A 84 11.27 7.21 4.32
C GLN A 84 12.04 6.00 4.84
N ILE A 85 11.33 4.96 5.31
CA ILE A 85 11.97 3.71 5.77
C ILE A 85 12.67 3.01 4.59
N ILE A 86 12.04 2.98 3.42
CA ILE A 86 12.62 2.38 2.20
C ILE A 86 13.87 3.16 1.76
N GLU A 87 13.82 4.49 1.76
CA GLU A 87 14.96 5.35 1.41
C GLU A 87 16.11 5.20 2.41
N GLN A 88 15.83 5.17 3.73
CA GLN A 88 16.84 4.94 4.77
C GLN A 88 17.54 3.59 4.65
N ALA A 89 16.85 2.59 4.08
CA ALA A 89 17.44 1.29 3.77
C ALA A 89 18.29 1.30 2.48
N GLY A 90 18.43 2.44 1.81
CA GLY A 90 19.15 2.58 0.54
C GLY A 90 18.39 2.02 -0.67
N ALA A 91 17.09 1.77 -0.53
CA ALA A 91 16.24 1.27 -1.61
C ALA A 91 15.44 2.41 -2.27
N THR A 92 14.86 2.12 -3.44
CA THR A 92 14.05 3.08 -4.21
C THR A 92 12.59 2.64 -4.27
N VAL A 93 11.68 3.60 -4.19
CA VAL A 93 10.25 3.35 -4.37
C VAL A 93 9.92 3.49 -5.84
N GLN A 94 9.62 2.36 -6.49
CA GLN A 94 9.30 2.31 -7.92
C GLN A 94 7.84 2.65 -8.22
N ALA A 95 6.91 2.26 -7.33
CA ALA A 95 5.48 2.49 -7.49
C ALA A 95 4.73 2.38 -6.16
N ILE A 96 3.55 2.99 -6.09
CA ILE A 96 2.64 2.94 -4.95
C ILE A 96 1.28 2.44 -5.45
N GLY A 97 0.85 1.28 -4.95
CA GLY A 97 -0.47 0.70 -5.23
C GLY A 97 -1.47 0.95 -4.09
N ILE A 98 -2.66 1.45 -4.42
CA ILE A 98 -3.74 1.75 -3.47
C ILE A 98 -5.00 1.00 -3.90
N VAL A 99 -5.56 0.17 -3.02
CA VAL A 99 -6.80 -0.57 -3.34
C VAL A 99 -8.01 0.38 -3.38
N ILE A 100 -8.17 1.20 -2.34
CA ILE A 100 -9.22 2.23 -2.24
C ILE A 100 -8.58 3.54 -1.82
N GLU A 101 -8.58 4.51 -2.72
CA GLU A 101 -8.12 5.87 -2.46
C GLU A 101 -9.26 6.69 -1.85
N LYS A 102 -8.97 7.48 -0.83
CA LYS A 102 -9.88 8.51 -0.34
C LYS A 102 -9.59 9.80 -1.09
N SER A 103 -10.28 10.01 -2.21
CA SER A 103 -10.04 11.14 -3.13
C SER A 103 -10.28 12.53 -2.54
N PHE A 104 -10.91 12.63 -1.37
CA PHE A 104 -11.15 13.89 -0.65
C PHE A 104 -9.96 14.37 0.20
N GLN A 105 -8.82 13.65 0.17
CA GLN A 105 -7.62 14.00 0.90
C GLN A 105 -6.44 14.20 -0.07
N ASP A 106 -5.57 15.17 0.22
CA ASP A 106 -4.43 15.55 -0.64
C ASP A 106 -3.30 14.51 -0.72
N GLY A 107 -3.53 13.28 -0.25
CA GLY A 107 -2.51 12.23 -0.14
C GLY A 107 -1.87 11.85 -1.48
N ARG A 108 -2.69 11.72 -2.53
CA ARG A 108 -2.20 11.40 -3.88
C ARG A 108 -1.33 12.52 -4.43
N ASP A 109 -1.83 13.74 -4.43
CA ASP A 109 -1.13 14.91 -4.96
C ASP A 109 0.24 15.10 -4.31
N LEU A 110 0.33 14.85 -2.99
CA LEU A 110 1.59 14.91 -2.27
C LEU A 110 2.59 13.84 -2.70
N LEU A 111 2.14 12.64 -3.07
CA LEU A 111 2.99 11.56 -3.56
C LEU A 111 3.43 11.82 -5.00
N GLU A 112 2.51 12.24 -5.87
CA GLU A 112 2.81 12.57 -7.27
C GLU A 112 3.74 13.78 -7.38
N LYS A 113 3.54 14.84 -6.59
CA LYS A 113 4.46 15.99 -6.50
C LYS A 113 5.84 15.60 -6.00
N ALA A 114 5.94 14.55 -5.18
CA ALA A 114 7.21 13.99 -4.73
C ALA A 114 7.84 13.04 -5.77
N GLY A 115 7.23 12.86 -6.94
CA GLY A 115 7.74 12.06 -8.04
C GLY A 115 7.39 10.57 -7.98
N TYR A 116 6.51 10.15 -7.06
CA TYR A 116 6.15 8.74 -6.91
C TYR A 116 4.96 8.37 -7.80
N PRO A 117 5.09 7.31 -8.63
CA PRO A 117 3.96 6.79 -9.40
C PRO A 117 2.89 6.20 -8.48
N VAL A 118 1.65 6.69 -8.57
CA VAL A 118 0.52 6.20 -7.76
C VAL A 118 -0.55 5.58 -8.64
N LEU A 119 -0.90 4.32 -8.36
CA LEU A 119 -2.03 3.62 -8.97
C LEU A 119 -3.10 3.32 -7.92
N SER A 120 -4.33 3.74 -8.20
CA SER A 120 -5.48 3.50 -7.33
C SER A 120 -6.54 2.70 -8.09
N LEU A 121 -7.02 1.59 -7.51
CA LEU A 121 -8.00 0.72 -8.17
C LEU A 121 -9.43 1.26 -8.03
N ALA A 122 -9.76 1.88 -6.90
CA ALA A 122 -11.00 2.60 -6.66
C ALA A 122 -10.72 3.99 -6.05
N ARG A 123 -11.55 4.98 -6.39
CA ARG A 123 -11.40 6.40 -6.02
C ARG A 123 -12.72 7.01 -5.56
#